data_AF-A0A820IV88-F1
#
_entry.id   AF-A0A820IV88-F1
#
_cell.length_a   1.000
_cell.length_b   1.000
_cell.length_c   1.000
_cell.angle_alpha   90.00
_cell.angle_beta   90.00
_cell.angle_gamma   90.00
#
_symmetry.space_group_name_H-M   'P 1'
#
loop_
_entity.id
_entity.type
_entity.pdbx_description
1 polymer ?
#
loop_
_entity_poly.entity_id
_entity_poly.type
_entity_poly.pdbx_seq_one_letter_code
_entity_poly.pdbx_strand_id
1 'polypeptide(L)'
;MLIIGTNSLRFVDAVQAVQHAAHTIQYIHTNHPHLNQKQHITVAATFPCYNTSNFFPSIHSLLSNIQLYNEALTALSDQLNFTFIDFHVTDIHLSADRMHLHPDYRYLIPNSITNYFNSISQHQTSSHTHTRSQSAIQRRNQRRHAKLKLKQQQFSIKRPIDLNWKPIHVKQVLKRYNIKSAR
;
A
#
# COMPACT_ATOMS: atom_id res chain seq x y z
N MET A 1 1.02 -2.94 3.61
CA MET A 1 0.03 -3.37 4.62
C MET A 1 -0.33 -4.82 4.34
N LEU A 2 -0.21 -5.69 5.32
CA LEU A 2 -0.60 -7.10 5.25
C LEU A 2 -1.88 -7.29 6.07
N ILE A 3 -2.88 -7.95 5.49
CA ILE A 3 -4.11 -8.34 6.18
C ILE A 3 -4.11 -9.86 6.21
N ILE A 4 -3.95 -10.44 7.40
CA ILE A 4 -4.19 -11.88 7.57
C ILE A 4 -5.69 -12.04 7.78
N GLY A 5 -6.35 -12.61 6.78
CA GLY A 5 -7.81 -12.71 6.75
C GLY A 5 -8.35 -13.72 7.75
N THR A 6 -9.57 -13.46 8.24
CA THR A 6 -10.36 -14.35 9.09
C THR A 6 -10.49 -15.76 8.51
N ASN A 7 -10.46 -15.92 7.18
CA ASN A 7 -10.47 -17.22 6.54
C ASN A 7 -9.25 -18.09 6.86
N SER A 8 -8.06 -17.52 7.03
CA SER A 8 -6.87 -18.30 7.37
C SER A 8 -7.00 -18.87 8.80
N LEU A 9 -7.45 -18.05 9.75
CA LEU A 9 -7.59 -18.45 11.16
C LEU A 9 -8.77 -19.38 11.43
N ARG A 10 -9.64 -19.61 10.44
CA ARG A 10 -10.67 -20.67 10.51
C ARG A 10 -10.10 -22.07 10.34
N PHE A 11 -8.91 -22.21 9.74
CA PHE A 11 -8.35 -23.52 9.39
C PHE A 11 -6.91 -23.70 9.89
N VAL A 12 -6.37 -22.71 10.59
CA VAL A 12 -4.98 -22.68 11.06
C VAL A 12 -4.96 -22.19 12.51
N ASP A 13 -4.17 -22.88 13.34
CA ASP A 13 -3.94 -22.48 14.72
C ASP A 13 -3.14 -21.16 14.80
N ALA A 14 -3.44 -20.36 15.81
CA ALA A 14 -2.83 -19.07 16.07
C ALA A 14 -1.30 -19.14 16.10
N VAL A 15 -0.73 -20.17 16.74
CA VAL A 15 0.73 -20.34 16.84
C VAL A 15 1.35 -20.49 15.46
N GLN A 16 0.76 -21.33 14.62
CA GLN A 16 1.27 -21.54 13.26
C GLN A 16 1.09 -20.29 12.40
N ALA A 17 -0.05 -19.61 12.49
CA ALA A 17 -0.30 -18.38 11.75
C ALA A 17 0.67 -17.25 12.15
N VAL A 18 0.99 -17.12 13.44
CA VAL A 18 1.98 -16.17 13.96
C VAL A 18 3.39 -16.51 13.47
N GLN A 19 3.77 -17.79 13.45
CA GLN A 19 5.06 -18.22 12.89
C GLN A 19 5.18 -17.86 11.41
N HIS A 20 4.13 -18.09 10.61
CA HIS A 20 4.11 -17.68 9.20
C HIS A 20 4.23 -16.16 9.05
N ALA A 21 3.54 -15.39 9.90
CA ALA A 21 3.68 -13.94 9.92
C ALA A 21 5.13 -13.52 10.25
N ALA A 22 5.73 -14.10 11.28
CA ALA A 22 7.11 -13.83 11.68
C ALA A 22 8.11 -14.09 10.54
N HIS A 23 8.03 -15.26 9.90
CA HIS A 23 8.87 -15.60 8.76
C HIS A 23 8.69 -14.63 7.60
N THR A 24 7.44 -14.24 7.29
CA THR A 24 7.15 -13.28 6.23
C THR A 24 7.79 -11.92 6.52
N ILE A 25 7.66 -11.42 7.74
CA ILE A 25 8.23 -10.14 8.16
C ILE A 25 9.76 -10.18 8.13
N GLN A 26 10.38 -11.22 8.67
CA GLN A 26 11.83 -11.42 8.63
C GLN A 26 12.37 -11.50 7.20
N TYR A 27 11.65 -12.20 6.32
CA TYR A 27 11.98 -12.28 4.90
C TYR A 27 11.94 -10.90 4.24
N ILE A 28 10.91 -10.09 4.53
CA ILE A 28 10.82 -8.71 4.03
C ILE A 28 12.00 -7.88 4.54
N HIS A 29 12.34 -7.94 5.82
CA HIS A 29 13.48 -7.20 6.37
C HIS A 29 14.81 -7.58 5.73
N THR A 30 15.00 -8.87 5.48
CA THR A 30 16.22 -9.40 4.86
C THR A 30 16.36 -8.93 3.41
N ASN A 31 15.28 -9.01 2.63
CA ASN A 31 15.31 -8.73 1.19
C ASN A 31 15.07 -7.25 0.85
N HIS A 32 14.49 -6.49 1.78
CA HIS A 32 14.16 -5.07 1.61
C HIS A 32 14.59 -4.25 2.84
N PRO A 33 15.91 -4.04 3.06
CA PRO A 33 16.42 -3.37 4.26
C PRO A 33 15.92 -1.92 4.46
N HIS A 34 15.48 -1.27 3.38
CA HIS A 34 14.86 0.06 3.45
C HIS A 34 13.49 0.06 4.16
N LEU A 35 12.89 -1.12 4.40
CA LEU A 35 11.63 -1.31 5.12
C LEU A 35 11.84 -1.66 6.61
N ASN A 36 13.05 -1.51 7.15
CA ASN A 36 13.38 -1.86 8.55
C ASN A 36 12.79 -0.94 9.62
N GLN A 37 12.07 0.12 9.24
CA GLN A 37 11.42 1.01 10.18
C GLN A 37 10.00 0.53 10.49
N LYS A 38 9.58 0.66 11.76
CA LYS A 38 8.26 0.21 12.26
C LYS A 38 7.09 0.64 11.38
N GLN A 39 7.18 1.83 10.79
CA GLN A 39 6.11 2.46 10.02
C GLN A 39 6.00 1.93 8.57
N HIS A 40 7.03 1.25 8.07
CA HIS A 40 7.07 0.78 6.68
C HIS A 40 6.34 -0.53 6.47
N ILE A 41 6.22 -1.35 7.51
CA ILE A 41 5.45 -2.58 7.48
C ILE A 41 4.31 -2.45 8.48
N THR A 42 3.09 -2.63 7.98
CA THR A 42 1.87 -2.57 8.78
C THR A 42 1.14 -3.89 8.64
N VAL A 43 0.80 -4.51 9.75
CA VAL A 43 -0.03 -5.71 9.82
C VAL A 43 -1.29 -5.37 10.61
N ALA A 44 -2.45 -5.71 10.06
CA ALA A 44 -3.73 -5.46 10.72
C ALA A 44 -4.17 -6.66 11.57
N ALA A 45 -4.89 -6.36 12.66
CA ALA A 45 -5.64 -7.34 13.42
C ALA A 45 -6.66 -8.06 12.53
N THR A 46 -6.87 -9.34 12.82
CA THR A 46 -7.95 -10.11 12.18
C THR A 46 -9.27 -9.83 12.90
N PHE A 47 -10.35 -9.66 12.12
CA PHE A 47 -11.70 -9.43 12.65
C PHE A 47 -12.21 -10.62 13.47
N PRO A 48 -13.18 -10.41 14.37
CA PRO A 48 -13.93 -11.51 14.93
C PRO A 48 -14.64 -12.29 13.80
N CYS A 49 -14.70 -13.62 13.96
CA CYS A 49 -15.37 -14.52 13.04
C CYS A 49 -16.25 -15.48 13.82
N TYR A 50 -17.51 -15.59 13.44
CA TYR A 50 -18.45 -16.54 14.05
C TYR A 50 -18.85 -17.67 13.09
N ASN A 51 -18.26 -17.68 11.89
CA ASN A 51 -18.43 -18.76 10.93
C ASN A 51 -17.39 -19.85 11.20
N THR A 52 -17.80 -20.89 11.90
CA THR A 52 -16.95 -22.00 12.33
C THR A 52 -16.43 -22.85 11.17
N SER A 53 -15.58 -23.83 11.48
CA SER A 53 -15.08 -24.82 10.53
C SER A 53 -14.98 -26.19 11.21
N ASN A 54 -14.63 -27.23 10.45
CA ASN A 54 -14.36 -28.55 11.05
C ASN A 54 -13.14 -28.52 11.99
N PHE A 55 -12.21 -27.57 11.79
CA PHE A 55 -11.02 -27.42 12.62
C PHE A 55 -11.33 -26.67 13.93
N PHE A 56 -12.21 -25.66 13.88
CA PHE A 56 -12.75 -24.96 15.05
C PHE A 56 -14.28 -25.12 15.10
N PRO A 57 -14.78 -26.22 15.70
CA PRO A 57 -16.20 -26.59 15.60
C PRO A 57 -17.12 -25.69 16.44
N SER A 58 -16.59 -24.94 17.40
CA SER A 58 -17.36 -24.01 18.22
C SER A 58 -16.93 -22.56 17.98
N ILE A 59 -17.87 -21.63 18.13
CA ILE A 59 -17.59 -20.19 18.06
C ILE A 59 -16.55 -19.82 19.12
N HIS A 60 -16.65 -20.39 20.32
CA HIS A 60 -15.72 -20.11 21.41
C HIS A 60 -14.28 -20.48 21.06
N SER A 61 -14.03 -21.68 20.48
CA SER A 61 -12.68 -22.07 20.11
C SER A 61 -12.12 -21.23 18.96
N LEU A 62 -12.96 -20.86 17.98
CA LEU A 62 -12.55 -19.96 16.90
C LEU A 62 -12.20 -18.55 17.39
N LEU A 63 -13.04 -17.95 18.24
CA LEU A 63 -12.77 -16.62 18.79
C LEU A 63 -11.53 -16.64 19.69
N SER A 64 -11.35 -17.68 20.50
CA SER A 64 -10.13 -17.85 21.30
C SER A 64 -8.89 -17.93 20.40
N ASN A 65 -8.96 -18.65 19.28
CA ASN A 65 -7.86 -18.73 18.32
C ASN A 65 -7.54 -17.36 17.70
N ILE A 66 -8.56 -16.60 17.30
CA ILE A 66 -8.39 -15.26 16.74
C ILE A 66 -7.81 -14.29 17.77
N GLN A 67 -8.28 -14.36 19.02
CA GLN A 67 -7.76 -13.53 20.10
C GLN A 67 -6.28 -13.84 20.38
N LEU A 68 -5.93 -15.12 20.53
CA LEU A 68 -4.54 -15.54 20.73
C LEU A 68 -3.64 -15.07 19.58
N TYR A 69 -4.12 -15.17 18.35
CA TYR A 69 -3.41 -14.67 17.18
C TYR A 69 -3.16 -13.15 17.25
N ASN A 70 -4.20 -12.35 17.53
CA ASN A 70 -4.09 -10.89 17.58
C ASN A 70 -3.18 -10.42 18.73
N GLU A 71 -3.26 -11.05 19.90
CA GLU A 71 -2.37 -10.77 21.05
C GLU A 71 -0.91 -11.10 20.72
N ALA A 72 -0.67 -12.28 20.15
CA ALA A 72 0.67 -12.69 19.76
C ALA A 72 1.25 -11.82 18.63
N LEU A 73 0.42 -11.39 17.68
CA LEU A 73 0.83 -10.47 16.61
C LEU A 73 1.20 -9.09 17.16
N THR A 74 0.49 -8.62 18.19
CA THR A 74 0.82 -7.37 18.90
C THR A 74 2.21 -7.47 19.53
N ALA A 75 2.49 -8.54 20.28
CA ALA A 75 3.81 -8.78 20.87
C ALA A 75 4.91 -8.92 19.80
N LEU A 76 4.61 -9.61 18.70
CA LEU A 76 5.55 -9.79 17.58
C LEU A 76 5.88 -8.45 16.88
N SER A 77 4.93 -7.50 16.89
CA SER A 77 5.12 -6.18 16.27
C SER A 77 6.25 -5.39 16.91
N ASP A 78 6.43 -5.52 18.21
CA ASP A 78 7.54 -4.90 18.94
C ASP A 78 8.85 -5.65 18.71
N GLN A 79 8.81 -6.99 18.67
CA GLN A 79 10.00 -7.83 18.46
C GLN A 79 10.60 -7.67 17.06
N LEU A 80 9.77 -7.62 16.03
CA LEU A 80 10.19 -7.55 14.63
C LEU A 80 10.06 -6.14 14.03
N ASN A 81 9.81 -5.13 14.85
CA ASN A 81 9.76 -3.73 14.46
C ASN A 81 8.83 -3.46 13.25
N PHE A 82 7.56 -3.87 13.38
CA PHE A 82 6.49 -3.50 12.45
C PHE A 82 5.32 -2.85 13.19
N THR A 83 4.44 -2.20 12.44
CA THR A 83 3.22 -1.60 12.97
C THR A 83 2.10 -2.63 13.06
N PHE A 84 1.48 -2.75 14.23
CA PHE A 84 0.18 -3.40 14.39
C PHE A 84 -0.95 -2.36 14.38
N ILE A 85 -2.03 -2.61 13.62
CA ILE A 85 -3.24 -1.77 13.63
C ILE A 85 -4.45 -2.64 13.97
N ASP A 86 -5.22 -2.21 14.97
CA ASP A 86 -6.57 -2.69 15.20
C ASP A 86 -7.58 -1.76 14.54
N PHE A 87 -8.54 -2.34 13.82
CA PHE A 87 -9.64 -1.62 13.19
C PHE A 87 -10.87 -1.47 14.10
N HIS A 88 -10.80 -2.01 15.32
CA HIS A 88 -11.85 -2.01 16.34
C HIS A 88 -13.19 -2.54 15.82
N VAL A 89 -13.12 -3.56 14.97
CA VAL A 89 -14.30 -4.24 14.42
C VAL A 89 -14.82 -5.24 15.45
N THR A 90 -16.06 -5.05 15.87
CA THR A 90 -16.80 -5.94 16.76
C THR A 90 -17.86 -6.72 15.98
N ASP A 91 -18.57 -7.61 16.67
CA ASP A 91 -19.62 -8.46 16.11
C ASP A 91 -20.77 -7.70 15.45
N ILE A 92 -21.16 -6.55 16.02
CA ILE A 92 -22.21 -5.68 15.49
C ILE A 92 -21.86 -5.08 14.12
N HIS A 93 -20.57 -5.05 13.77
CA HIS A 93 -20.12 -4.51 12.49
C HIS A 93 -20.09 -5.56 11.37
N LEU A 94 -20.30 -6.83 11.70
CA LEU A 94 -20.24 -7.92 10.73
C LEU A 94 -21.54 -8.04 9.93
N SER A 95 -21.41 -8.55 8.71
CA SER A 95 -22.53 -8.88 7.85
C SER A 95 -23.24 -10.16 8.32
N ALA A 96 -24.32 -10.54 7.63
CA ALA A 96 -25.07 -11.76 7.93
C ALA A 96 -24.22 -13.04 7.90
N ASP A 97 -23.12 -13.06 7.13
CA ASP A 97 -22.18 -14.18 7.08
C ASP A 97 -21.27 -14.32 8.31
N ARG A 98 -21.35 -13.35 9.23
CA ARG A 98 -20.59 -13.25 10.48
C ARG A 98 -19.07 -13.38 10.30
N MET A 99 -18.55 -12.94 9.15
CA MET A 99 -17.13 -13.02 8.80
C MET A 99 -16.63 -11.74 8.14
N HIS A 100 -17.43 -11.16 7.25
CA HIS A 100 -17.08 -9.94 6.53
C HIS A 100 -17.75 -8.74 7.17
N LEU A 101 -17.11 -7.59 7.03
CA LEU A 101 -17.63 -6.31 7.50
C LEU A 101 -18.89 -5.93 6.70
N HIS A 102 -19.95 -5.53 7.39
CA HIS A 102 -21.16 -5.02 6.76
C HIS A 102 -20.80 -3.76 5.93
N PRO A 103 -21.41 -3.55 4.74
CA PRO A 103 -21.13 -2.38 3.90
C PRO A 103 -21.16 -1.05 4.64
N ASP A 104 -22.12 -0.88 5.55
CA ASP A 104 -22.30 0.35 6.33
C ASP A 104 -21.14 0.67 7.25
N TYR A 105 -20.35 -0.31 7.68
CA TYR A 105 -19.21 -0.11 8.60
C TYR A 105 -17.85 -0.12 7.90
N ARG A 106 -17.82 -0.22 6.55
CA ARG A 106 -16.55 -0.24 5.79
C ARG A 106 -15.68 0.99 5.99
N TYR A 107 -16.27 2.11 6.41
CA TYR A 107 -15.55 3.34 6.74
C TYR A 107 -14.59 3.18 7.95
N LEU A 108 -14.78 2.17 8.80
CA LEU A 108 -13.92 1.93 9.96
C LEU A 108 -12.47 1.64 9.56
N ILE A 109 -12.26 0.93 8.44
CA ILE A 109 -10.92 0.60 7.93
C ILE A 109 -10.14 1.86 7.53
N PRO A 110 -10.60 2.68 6.55
CA PRO A 110 -9.88 3.89 6.17
C PRO A 110 -9.76 4.88 7.33
N ASN A 111 -10.77 5.01 8.20
CA ASN A 111 -10.68 5.90 9.37
C ASN A 111 -9.57 5.47 10.33
N SER A 112 -9.47 4.18 10.63
CA SER A 112 -8.43 3.65 11.51
C SER A 112 -7.03 3.82 10.91
N ILE A 113 -6.89 3.57 9.60
CA ILE A 113 -5.64 3.80 8.86
C ILE A 113 -5.24 5.28 8.92
N THR A 114 -6.18 6.18 8.62
CA THR A 114 -5.95 7.63 8.65
C THR A 114 -5.60 8.10 10.06
N ASN A 115 -6.32 7.66 11.08
CA ASN A 115 -6.04 8.00 12.48
C ASN A 115 -4.64 7.54 12.89
N TYR A 116 -4.25 6.32 12.50
CA TYR A 116 -2.92 5.80 12.77
C TYR A 116 -1.82 6.69 12.13
N PHE A 117 -1.91 6.98 10.84
CA PHE A 117 -0.89 7.81 10.18
C PHE A 117 -0.89 9.27 10.65
N ASN A 118 -2.04 9.81 11.06
CA ASN A 118 -2.13 11.12 11.68
C ASN A 118 -1.43 11.13 13.05
N SER A 119 -1.58 10.08 13.86
CA SER A 119 -0.88 9.96 15.15
C SER A 119 0.64 9.88 15.00
N ILE A 120 1.14 9.17 13.98
CA ILE A 120 2.58 9.15 13.65
C ILE A 120 3.06 10.57 13.32
N SER A 121 2.30 11.29 12.49
CA SER A 121 2.69 12.63 12.03
C SER A 121 2.73 13.64 13.18
N GLN A 122 1.90 13.47 14.21
CA GLN A 122 1.92 14.30 15.42
C GLN A 122 3.11 13.98 16.35
N HIS A 123 3.58 12.73 16.37
CA HIS A 123 4.76 12.32 17.14
C HIS A 123 6.09 12.53 16.43
N GLN A 124 6.10 12.94 15.15
CA GLN A 124 7.29 13.46 14.49
C GLN A 124 7.59 14.90 14.91
N THR A 125 7.86 15.12 16.20
CA THR A 125 8.52 16.35 16.65
C THR A 125 9.97 16.32 16.18
N SER A 126 10.28 17.18 15.21
CA SER A 126 11.62 17.63 14.81
C SER A 126 12.68 16.55 14.58
N SER A 127 12.53 15.73 13.53
CA SER A 127 13.73 15.26 12.84
C SER A 127 13.98 16.22 11.68
N HIS A 128 15.20 16.76 11.60
CA HIS A 128 15.61 17.71 10.57
C HIS A 128 15.17 17.24 9.20
N THR A 129 14.09 17.84 8.71
CA THR A 129 13.71 17.71 7.32
C THR A 129 14.84 18.39 6.57
N HIS A 130 15.70 17.61 5.92
CA HIS A 130 16.53 18.10 4.82
C HIS A 130 15.59 18.46 3.65
N THR A 131 14.71 19.42 3.89
CA THR A 131 13.95 20.11 2.86
C THR A 131 15.01 20.82 2.05
N ARG A 132 15.28 20.29 0.86
CA ARG A 132 16.12 20.97 -0.12
C ARG A 132 15.58 22.39 -0.22
N SER A 133 16.46 23.38 -0.03
CA SER A 133 16.09 24.78 -0.13
C SER A 133 15.33 25.01 -1.45
N GLN A 134 14.43 25.99 -1.46
CA GLN A 134 13.70 26.38 -2.67
C GLN A 134 14.64 26.59 -3.86
N SER A 135 15.84 27.13 -3.60
CA SER A 135 16.88 27.30 -4.61
C SER A 135 17.41 25.97 -5.19
N ALA A 136 17.57 24.93 -4.38
CA ALA A 136 17.98 23.60 -4.85
C ALA A 136 16.88 22.89 -5.67
N ILE A 137 15.61 23.06 -5.27
CA ILE A 137 14.45 22.56 -6.03
C ILE A 137 14.37 23.28 -7.38
N GLN A 138 14.49 24.60 -7.39
CA GLN A 138 14.45 25.42 -8.60
C GLN A 138 15.58 25.06 -9.57
N ARG A 139 16.82 24.91 -9.08
CA ARG A 139 17.96 24.47 -9.93
C ARG A 139 17.73 23.08 -10.53
N ARG A 140 17.17 22.14 -9.77
CA ARG A 140 16.84 20.79 -10.28
C ARG A 140 15.79 20.86 -11.38
N ASN A 141 14.74 21.65 -11.18
CA ASN A 141 13.66 21.81 -12.17
C ASN A 141 14.19 22.50 -13.43
N GLN A 142 15.00 23.55 -13.31
CA GLN A 142 15.67 24.20 -14.44
C GLN A 142 16.51 23.22 -15.26
N ARG A 143 17.34 22.39 -14.61
CA ARG A 143 18.13 21.35 -15.28
C ARG A 143 17.23 20.32 -16.00
N ARG A 144 16.13 19.91 -15.38
CA ARG A 144 15.16 18.97 -15.96
C ARG A 144 14.49 19.56 -17.19
N HIS A 145 14.05 20.82 -17.13
CA HIS A 145 13.46 21.52 -18.26
C HIS A 145 14.46 21.76 -19.40
N ALA A 146 15.70 22.12 -19.10
CA ALA A 146 16.75 22.27 -20.11
C ALA A 146 17.02 20.93 -20.84
N LYS A 147 17.13 19.83 -20.09
CA LYS A 147 17.30 18.48 -20.67
C LYS A 147 16.11 18.06 -21.52
N LEU A 148 14.89 18.38 -21.08
CA LEU A 148 13.67 18.11 -21.86
C LEU A 148 13.63 18.93 -23.15
N LYS A 149 14.00 20.22 -23.10
CA LYS A 149 14.08 21.12 -24.26
C LYS A 149 15.09 20.62 -25.28
N LEU A 150 16.27 20.18 -24.84
CA LEU A 150 17.29 19.58 -25.72
C LEU A 150 16.79 18.30 -26.38
N LYS A 151 16.15 17.40 -25.63
CA LYS A 151 15.53 16.19 -26.21
C LYS A 151 14.43 16.56 -27.22
N GLN A 152 13.55 17.50 -26.88
CA GLN A 152 12.51 17.95 -27.79
C GLN A 152 13.10 18.51 -29.08
N GLN A 153 14.15 19.32 -29.02
CA GLN A 153 14.85 19.83 -30.21
C GLN A 153 15.44 18.71 -31.08
N GLN A 154 15.95 17.64 -30.48
CA GLN A 154 16.51 16.49 -31.22
C GLN A 154 15.43 15.67 -31.95
N PHE A 155 14.19 15.65 -31.45
CA PHE A 155 13.10 14.83 -32.01
C PHE A 155 11.93 15.63 -32.60
N SER A 156 11.99 16.96 -32.58
CA SER A 156 10.98 17.83 -33.19
C SER A 156 11.40 18.25 -34.59
N ILE A 157 10.67 17.78 -35.61
CA ILE A 157 10.77 18.33 -36.95
C ILE A 157 9.97 19.63 -36.97
N LYS A 158 10.65 20.79 -36.89
CA LYS A 158 10.01 22.09 -37.14
C LYS A 158 10.03 22.33 -38.65
N ARG A 159 8.86 22.38 -39.27
CA ARG A 159 8.70 22.87 -40.65
C ARG A 159 7.64 23.96 -40.70
N PRO A 160 7.79 24.96 -41.59
CA PRO A 160 6.70 25.87 -41.92
C PRO A 160 5.55 25.03 -42.49
N ILE A 161 4.41 25.06 -41.81
CA ILE A 161 3.18 24.48 -42.29
C ILE A 161 2.58 25.51 -43.24
N ASP A 162 2.61 25.20 -44.53
CA ASP A 162 1.86 25.99 -45.52
C ASP A 162 0.36 25.96 -45.16
N LEU A 163 -0.35 27.06 -45.34
CA LEU A 163 -1.79 27.18 -45.02
C LEU A 163 -2.64 26.08 -45.69
N ASN A 164 -2.14 25.46 -46.76
CA ASN A 164 -2.81 24.37 -47.49
C ASN A 164 -2.56 22.96 -46.92
N TRP A 165 -1.95 22.83 -45.74
CA TRP A 165 -1.71 21.52 -45.13
C TRP A 165 -3.00 20.86 -44.64
N LYS A 166 -3.33 19.71 -45.25
CA LYS A 166 -4.41 18.83 -44.81
C LYS A 166 -3.85 17.69 -43.95
N PRO A 167 -4.64 17.10 -43.03
CA PRO A 167 -4.21 15.98 -42.17
C PRO A 167 -3.61 14.78 -42.93
N ILE A 168 -4.01 14.57 -44.20
CA ILE A 168 -3.47 13.53 -45.07
C ILE A 168 -1.97 13.72 -45.35
N HIS A 169 -1.48 14.96 -45.41
CA HIS A 169 -0.06 15.28 -45.62
C HIS A 169 0.79 14.92 -44.39
N VAL A 170 0.23 15.03 -43.17
CA VAL A 170 0.90 14.62 -41.93
C VAL A 170 1.21 13.11 -41.96
N LYS A 171 0.21 12.29 -42.33
CA LYS A 171 0.37 10.82 -42.42
C LYS A 171 1.42 10.44 -43.47
N GLN A 172 1.44 11.11 -44.61
CA GLN A 172 2.43 10.87 -45.67
C GLN A 172 3.86 11.21 -45.21
N VAL A 173 4.05 12.31 -44.48
CA VAL A 173 5.35 12.71 -43.94
C VAL A 173 5.82 11.73 -42.86
N LEU A 174 4.97 11.36 -41.90
CA LEU A 174 5.32 10.38 -40.88
C LEU A 174 5.72 9.03 -41.51
N LYS A 175 5.01 8.60 -42.56
CA LYS A 175 5.38 7.41 -43.34
C LYS A 175 6.75 7.56 -44.03
N ARG A 176 7.02 8.71 -44.66
CA ARG A 176 8.30 9.00 -45.34
C ARG A 176 9.50 8.95 -44.38
N TYR A 177 9.32 9.38 -43.14
CA TYR A 177 10.36 9.35 -42.11
C TYR A 177 10.33 8.09 -41.22
N ASN A 178 9.49 7.11 -41.58
CA ASN A 178 9.33 5.84 -40.86
C ASN A 178 8.97 6.00 -39.37
N ILE A 179 8.24 7.07 -39.04
CA ILE A 179 7.78 7.38 -37.68
C ILE A 179 6.44 6.68 -37.48
N LYS A 180 6.41 5.67 -36.59
CA LYS A 180 5.16 4.99 -36.22
C LYS A 180 4.34 5.90 -35.32
N SER A 181 3.13 6.27 -35.75
CA SER A 181 2.14 6.85 -34.86
C SER A 181 1.63 5.76 -33.92
N ALA A 182 1.79 5.93 -32.61
CA ALA A 182 1.12 5.08 -31.63
C ALA A 182 -0.41 5.17 -31.82
N ARG A 183 -1.11 4.04 -31.70
CA ARG A 183 -2.58 4.00 -31.72
C ARG A 183 -3.14 4.65 -30.47
#